data_AF-A0A7X9PKC0-F1
#
_entry.id   AF-A0A7X9PKC0-F1
#
_cell.length_a   1.000
_cell.length_b   1.000
_cell.length_c   1.000
_cell.angle_alpha   90.00
_cell.angle_beta   90.00
_cell.angle_gamma   90.00
#
_symmetry.space_group_name_H-M   'P 1'
#
loop_
_entity.id
_entity.type
_entity.pdbx_description
1 polymer ?
#
loop_
_entity_poly.entity_id
_entity_poly.type
_entity_poly.pdbx_seq_one_letter_code
_entity_poly.pdbx_strand_id
1 'polypeptide(L)'
;FPRFSFSGSMFAAFYIGIFEMGITFLLWLMALQLASRTDKISVYIFLSPFISLIFITGILGEHITFQAIIGFVLIAIGILISKWKELTNFEHGN
;
A
#
# COMPACT_ATOMS: atom_id res chain seq x y z
N PHE A 1 -16.30 19.46 26.33
CA PHE A 1 -16.08 20.07 25.01
C PHE A 1 -14.57 20.20 24.77
N PRO A 2 -14.01 19.68 23.67
CA PRO A 2 -12.56 19.75 23.45
C PRO A 2 -12.14 21.21 23.20
N ARG A 3 -11.13 21.70 23.95
CA ARG A 3 -10.48 22.99 23.70
C ARG A 3 -9.47 22.80 22.56
N PHE A 4 -9.87 23.13 21.34
CA PHE A 4 -8.92 23.25 20.23
C PHE A 4 -7.95 24.40 20.53
N SER A 5 -6.75 24.08 21.00
CA SER A 5 -5.65 25.06 21.12
C SER A 5 -5.17 25.39 19.71
N PHE A 6 -5.70 26.47 19.14
CA PHE A 6 -5.58 26.86 17.73
C PHE A 6 -4.12 27.01 17.27
N SER A 7 -3.19 27.26 18.19
CA SER A 7 -1.79 27.50 17.83
C SER A 7 -1.03 26.20 17.51
N GLY A 8 -1.21 25.12 18.29
CA GLY A 8 -0.47 23.87 18.07
C GLY A 8 -0.99 23.04 16.89
N SER A 9 -2.30 23.06 16.65
CA SER A 9 -2.95 22.24 15.63
C SER A 9 -2.57 22.64 14.20
N MET A 10 -2.32 23.92 13.94
CA MET A 10 -1.93 24.39 12.60
C MET A 10 -0.51 23.98 12.24
N PHE A 11 0.44 24.02 13.18
CA PHE A 11 1.80 23.52 12.95
C PHE A 11 1.84 22.01 12.75
N ALA A 12 1.04 21.26 13.51
CA ALA A 12 0.89 19.81 13.32
C ALA A 12 0.29 19.49 11.93
N ALA A 13 -0.75 20.21 11.51
CA ALA A 13 -1.35 20.04 10.19
C ALA A 13 -0.39 20.39 9.05
N PHE A 14 0.44 21.42 9.23
CA PHE A 14 1.44 21.81 8.25
C PHE A 14 2.57 20.76 8.15
N TYR A 15 3.03 20.24 9.30
CA TYR A 15 4.02 19.17 9.34
C TYR A 15 3.52 17.90 8.68
N ILE A 16 2.34 17.39 9.08
CA ILE A 16 1.74 16.19 8.49
C ILE A 16 1.44 16.41 7.00
N GLY A 17 0.93 17.60 6.64
CA GLY A 17 0.60 17.94 5.27
C GLY A 17 1.80 17.94 4.33
N ILE A 18 2.90 18.59 4.73
CA ILE A 18 4.10 18.70 3.89
C ILE A 18 4.97 17.45 3.99
N PHE A 19 5.37 17.07 5.21
CA PHE A 19 6.35 16.00 5.41
C PHE A 19 5.74 14.62 5.25
N GLU A 20 4.56 14.37 5.81
CA GLU A 20 4.01 13.01 5.88
C GLU A 20 3.20 12.67 4.64
N MET A 21 2.29 13.56 4.21
CA MET A 21 1.44 13.33 3.05
C MET A 21 2.06 13.86 1.75
N GLY A 22 2.70 15.04 1.78
CA GLY A 22 3.29 15.68 0.60
C GLY A 22 4.49 14.93 0.04
N ILE A 23 5.50 14.64 0.86
CA ILE A 23 6.69 13.89 0.42
C ILE A 23 6.32 12.47 -0.02
N THR A 24 5.45 11.78 0.72
CA THR A 24 4.97 10.44 0.35
C THR A 24 4.28 10.44 -1.01
N PHE A 25 3.48 11.46 -1.31
CA PHE A 25 2.84 11.61 -2.62
C PHE A 25 3.84 11.87 -3.75
N LEU A 26 4.87 12.70 -3.50
CA LEU A 26 5.92 12.96 -4.49
C LEU A 26 6.76 11.71 -4.74
N LEU A 27 7.16 10.97 -3.70
CA LEU A 27 7.87 9.69 -3.83
C LEU A 27 7.03 8.66 -4.57
N TRP A 28 5.73 8.61 -4.30
CA TRP A 28 4.79 7.76 -5.04
C TRP A 28 4.74 8.13 -6.52
N LEU A 29 4.64 9.42 -6.84
CA LEU A 29 4.61 9.91 -8.22
C LEU A 29 5.92 9.62 -8.96
N MET A 30 7.05 9.81 -8.29
CA MET A 30 8.38 9.48 -8.82
C MET A 30 8.51 7.97 -9.07
N ALA A 31 8.04 7.13 -8.15
CA ALA A 31 8.03 5.68 -8.34
C ALA A 31 7.20 5.30 -9.57
N LEU A 32 5.99 5.86 -9.71
CA LEU A 32 5.12 5.65 -10.87
C LEU A 32 5.78 6.07 -12.19
N GLN A 33 6.53 7.18 -12.20
CA GLN A 33 7.25 7.64 -13.40
C GLN A 33 8.47 6.77 -13.73
N LEU A 34 9.18 6.27 -12.71
CA LEU A 34 10.43 5.52 -12.89
C LEU A 34 10.19 4.05 -13.26
N ALA A 35 9.09 3.43 -12.83
CA ALA A 35 8.72 2.13 -13.36
C ALA A 35 7.91 2.30 -14.65
N SER A 36 8.62 2.49 -15.76
CA SER A 36 8.11 2.44 -17.13
C SER A 36 7.52 1.07 -17.53
N ARG A 37 7.33 0.17 -16.56
CA ARG A 37 6.56 -1.09 -16.63
C ARG A 37 5.50 -1.08 -15.54
N THR A 38 4.39 -0.40 -15.83
CA THR A 38 3.20 -0.19 -14.98
C THR A 38 2.64 -1.50 -14.39
N ASP A 39 2.97 -2.63 -14.99
CA ASP A 39 2.73 -4.00 -14.56
C ASP A 39 3.37 -4.35 -13.20
N LYS A 40 4.60 -3.90 -12.91
CA LYS A 40 5.32 -4.35 -11.71
C LYS A 40 5.05 -3.54 -10.45
N ILE A 41 4.73 -2.24 -10.56
CA ILE A 41 4.38 -1.41 -9.39
C ILE A 41 3.07 -1.88 -8.76
N SER A 42 2.08 -2.21 -9.59
CA SER A 42 0.75 -2.59 -9.12
C SER A 42 0.79 -3.83 -8.22
N VAL A 43 1.71 -4.76 -8.46
CA VAL A 43 1.97 -5.93 -7.58
C VAL A 43 2.43 -5.51 -6.17
N TYR A 44 3.24 -4.45 -6.03
CA TYR A 44 3.70 -3.99 -4.71
C TYR A 44 2.58 -3.40 -3.86
N ILE A 45 1.54 -2.81 -4.48
CA ILE A 45 0.34 -2.36 -3.75
C ILE A 45 -0.35 -3.55 -3.08
N PHE A 46 -0.42 -4.68 -3.78
CA PHE A 46 -0.96 -5.91 -3.21
C PHE A 46 -0.06 -6.54 -2.14
N LEU A 47 1.21 -6.12 -2.01
CA LEU A 47 2.11 -6.56 -0.93
C LEU A 47 1.89 -5.78 0.37
N SER A 48 1.32 -4.56 0.32
CA SER A 48 0.96 -3.74 1.48
C SER A 48 0.24 -4.51 2.61
N PRO A 49 -0.84 -5.29 2.35
CA PRO A 49 -1.53 -6.07 3.39
C PRO A 49 -0.65 -7.14 4.05
N PHE A 50 0.35 -7.68 3.35
CA PHE A 50 1.30 -8.64 3.92
C PHE A 50 2.25 -7.94 4.90
N ILE A 51 2.78 -6.78 4.50
CA ILE A 51 3.63 -5.96 5.37
C ILE A 51 2.83 -5.53 6.60
N SER A 52 1.58 -5.11 6.43
CA SER A 52 0.68 -4.77 7.54
C SER A 52 0.50 -5.93 8.53
N LEU A 53 0.35 -7.17 8.04
CA LEU A 53 0.27 -8.37 8.88
C LEU A 53 1.54 -8.65 9.70
N ILE A 54 2.72 -8.48 9.09
CA ILE A 54 4.01 -8.62 9.78
C ILE A 54 4.13 -7.56 10.89
N PHE A 55 3.73 -6.32 10.60
CA PHE A 55 3.74 -5.24 11.58
C PHE A 55 2.76 -5.50 12.73
N ILE A 56 1.53 -5.95 12.45
CA ILE A 56 0.53 -6.23 13.49
C ILE A 56 1.01 -7.38 14.41
N THR A 57 1.54 -8.45 13.84
CA THR A 57 2.02 -9.60 14.62
C THR A 57 3.32 -9.32 15.38
N GLY A 58 4.23 -8.55 14.79
CA GLY A 58 5.54 -8.24 15.39
C GLY A 58 5.52 -7.08 16.38
N ILE A 59 4.79 -5.99 16.08
CA ILE A 59 4.77 -4.77 16.91
C ILE A 59 3.59 -4.78 17.89
N LEU A 60 2.42 -5.22 17.45
CA LEU A 60 1.20 -5.22 18.27
C LEU A 60 1.05 -6.52 19.09
N GLY A 61 1.71 -7.60 18.68
CA GLY A 61 1.66 -8.90 19.37
C GLY A 61 0.29 -9.57 19.30
N GLU A 62 -0.61 -9.10 18.43
CA GLU A 62 -1.94 -9.69 18.28
C GLU A 62 -1.89 -11.02 17.53
N HIS A 63 -2.68 -11.98 18.00
CA HIS A 63 -2.85 -13.26 17.33
C HIS A 63 -3.55 -13.07 15.99
N ILE A 64 -2.97 -13.65 14.93
CA ILE A 64 -3.54 -13.60 13.58
C ILE A 64 -4.95 -14.19 13.59
N THR A 65 -5.95 -13.34 13.37
CA THR A 65 -7.35 -13.75 13.28
C THR A 65 -7.59 -14.49 11.96
N PHE A 66 -8.50 -15.46 11.95
CA PHE A 66 -8.87 -16.24 10.77
C PHE A 66 -9.25 -15.37 9.56
N GLN A 67 -9.85 -14.20 9.80
CA GLN A 67 -10.19 -13.21 8.77
C GLN A 67 -8.97 -12.68 8.00
N ALA A 68 -7.82 -12.52 8.66
CA ALA A 68 -6.59 -12.06 8.02
C ALA A 68 -6.00 -13.13 7.09
N ILE A 69 -6.11 -14.41 7.47
CA ILE A 69 -5.71 -15.55 6.63
C ILE A 69 -6.59 -15.61 5.37
N ILE A 70 -7.91 -15.42 5.51
CA ILE A 70 -8.81 -15.37 4.36
C ILE A 70 -8.43 -14.21 3.42
N GLY A 71 -8.19 -13.01 3.97
CA GLY A 71 -7.77 -11.85 3.18
C GLY A 71 -6.46 -12.12 2.42
N PHE A 72 -5.48 -12.73 3.09
CA PHE A 72 -4.21 -13.14 2.49
C PHE A 72 -4.40 -14.09 1.30
N VAL A 73 -5.21 -15.15 1.46
CA VAL A 73 -5.50 -16.11 0.40
C VAL A 73 -6.22 -15.43 -0.78
N LEU A 74 -7.17 -14.54 -0.49
CA LEU A 74 -7.91 -13.81 -1.52
C LEU A 74 -6.99 -12.91 -2.37
N ILE A 75 -6.07 -12.19 -1.72
CA ILE A 75 -5.08 -11.35 -2.41
C ILE A 75 -4.12 -12.22 -3.23
N ALA A 76 -3.63 -13.33 -2.68
CA ALA A 76 -2.73 -14.25 -3.39
C ALA A 76 -3.37 -14.78 -4.68
N ILE A 77 -4.64 -15.18 -4.62
CA ILE A 77 -5.42 -15.61 -5.80
C ILE A 77 -5.58 -14.46 -6.81
N GLY A 78 -5.92 -13.25 -6.34
CA GLY A 78 -6.04 -12.07 -7.19
C GLY A 78 -4.76 -11.74 -7.97
N ILE A 79 -3.60 -11.79 -7.30
CA ILE A 79 -2.29 -11.60 -7.94
C ILE A 79 -2.03 -12.70 -8.96
N LEU A 80 -2.30 -13.96 -8.62
CA LEU A 80 -2.07 -15.09 -9.51
C LEU A 80 -2.87 -14.93 -10.81
N ILE A 81 -4.16 -14.61 -10.72
CA ILE A 81 -5.02 -14.36 -11.89
C ILE A 81 -4.51 -13.16 -12.70
N SER A 82 -4.14 -12.07 -12.03
CA SER A 82 -3.65 -10.85 -12.69
C SER A 82 -2.38 -11.14 -13.50
N LYS A 83 -1.44 -11.91 -12.94
CA LYS A 83 -0.19 -12.29 -13.61
C LYS A 83 -0.41 -13.27 -14.77
N TRP A 84 -1.34 -14.22 -14.63
CA TRP A 84 -1.69 -15.15 -15.72
C TRP A 84 -2.29 -14.41 -16.93
N LYS A 85 -3.13 -13.40 -16.67
CA LYS A 85 -3.71 -12.55 -17.73
C LYS A 85 -2.64 -11.74 -18.46
N GLU A 86 -1.63 -11.25 -17.75
CA GLU A 86 -0.50 -10.52 -18.35
C GLU A 86 0.34 -11.42 -19.28
N LEU A 87 0.66 -12.64 -18.84
CA LEU A 87 1.41 -13.62 -19.64
C LEU A 87 0.66 -14.04 -20.92
N THR A 88 -0.66 -14.23 -20.84
CA THR A 88 -1.48 -14.64 -21.99
C THR A 88 -1.61 -13.53 -23.06
N ASN A 89 -1.62 -12.25 -22.65
CA ASN A 89 -1.64 -11.12 -23.58
C ASN A 89 -0.31 -10.94 -24.34
N PHE A 90 0.80 -11.46 -23.81
CA PHE A 90 2.10 -11.43 -24.47
C PHE A 90 2.22 -12.43 -25.63
N GLU A 91 1.51 -13.56 -25.57
CA GLU A 91 1.53 -14.59 -26.64
C GLU A 91 0.66 -14.24 -27.86
N HIS A 92 -0.37 -13.41 -27.70
CA HIS A 92 -1.26 -12.99 -28.80
C HIS A 92 -0.80 -11.71 -29.52
N GLY A 93 0.29 -11.08 -29.06
CA GLY A 93 0.86 -9.85 -29.62
C GLY A 93 2.08 -10.02 -30.52
N ASN A 94 2.47 -11.26 -30.86
CA ASN A 94 3.55 -11.60 -31.79
C ASN A 94 3.02 -12.36 -33.00
#